data_AF-A0A2M7TD06-F1
#
_entry.id   AF-A0A2M7TD06-F1
#
_cell.length_a   1.000
_cell.length_b   1.000
_cell.length_c   1.000
_cell.angle_alpha   90.00
_cell.angle_beta   90.00
_cell.angle_gamma   90.00
#
_symmetry.space_group_name_H-M   'P 1'
#
loop_
_entity.id
_entity.type
_entity.pdbx_description
1 polymer ?
#
loop_
_entity_poly.entity_id
_entity_poly.type
_entity_poly.pdbx_seq_one_letter_code
_entity_poly.pdbx_strand_id
1 'polypeptide(L)'
;SLSNGLVGYWNMDTGSGTTAPDLSGNGNTGTFGTGSSAPTWANAKFGNGLLFGDNDYVSITNSSSLAFDNQISVSAWINLSTTSAWKTIVHGTQTGGWGTSYWLATFNNTIRWSINSDSSNDLTYTFTTDTWHHVIATYDGIKARIFIDGKLEKEFSKTGTIDNEDGVKIGQVGYGDLTYGLRGLADEVRIYNRALSGAEVRALYNFAPGPKVYLKADEGVGSSAFDSSGNSNNGLLNGALWKTGKFGKGVWLDGTDDNVGVSDFGY
;
A
#
# COMPACT_ATOMS: atom_id res chain seq x y z
N SER A 1 15.23 0.11 7.50
CA SER A 1 13.88 -0.08 8.04
C SER A 1 12.88 0.36 6.99
N LEU A 2 11.73 -0.33 6.87
CA LEU A 2 10.65 0.04 5.94
C LEU A 2 9.87 1.30 6.34
N SER A 3 10.15 1.88 7.52
CA SER A 3 9.63 3.18 7.96
C SER A 3 10.53 4.36 7.59
N ASN A 4 11.82 4.11 7.31
CA ASN A 4 12.74 5.19 6.94
C ASN A 4 12.38 5.72 5.56
N GLY A 5 12.20 7.04 5.46
CA GLY A 5 11.84 7.73 4.21
C GLY A 5 10.42 7.48 3.74
N LEU A 6 9.57 6.82 4.54
CA LEU A 6 8.15 6.64 4.23
C LEU A 6 7.42 7.99 4.39
N VAL A 7 6.84 8.49 3.30
CA VAL A 7 6.14 9.79 3.28
C VAL A 7 4.64 9.68 3.06
N GLY A 8 4.17 8.52 2.59
CA GLY A 8 2.75 8.23 2.51
C GLY A 8 2.52 6.73 2.62
N TYR A 9 1.53 6.33 3.43
CA TYR A 9 1.09 4.94 3.52
C TYR A 9 -0.42 4.86 3.68
N TRP A 10 -1.10 4.47 2.62
CA TRP A 10 -2.53 4.20 2.60
C TRP A 10 -2.72 2.68 2.55
N ASN A 11 -2.87 2.07 3.73
CA ASN A 11 -3.15 0.64 3.84
C ASN A 11 -4.56 0.26 3.39
N MET A 12 -5.46 1.24 3.29
CA MET A 12 -6.83 1.05 2.84
C MET A 12 -7.65 0.02 3.66
N ASP A 13 -7.22 -0.26 4.90
CA ASP A 13 -7.96 -1.10 5.85
C ASP A 13 -8.84 -0.31 6.81
N THR A 14 -8.39 0.89 7.19
CA THR A 14 -8.92 1.64 8.35
C THR A 14 -9.60 2.94 7.95
N GLY A 15 -9.95 3.09 6.67
CA GLY A 15 -10.68 4.27 6.20
C GLY A 15 -12.18 4.15 6.45
N SER A 16 -12.85 5.29 6.35
CA SER A 16 -14.31 5.36 6.43
C SER A 16 -14.83 6.45 5.50
N GLY A 17 -16.05 6.26 5.00
CA GLY A 17 -16.67 7.17 4.04
C GLY A 17 -15.74 7.40 2.84
N THR A 18 -15.34 8.66 2.65
CA THR A 18 -14.55 9.14 1.51
C THR A 18 -13.08 9.45 1.84
N THR A 19 -12.54 8.90 2.93
CA THR A 19 -11.18 9.20 3.39
C THR A 19 -10.32 7.94 3.56
N ALA A 20 -9.10 8.00 3.02
CA ALA A 20 -8.05 7.00 3.21
C ALA A 20 -6.95 7.60 4.11
N PRO A 21 -6.85 7.18 5.39
CA PRO A 21 -5.85 7.70 6.32
C PRO A 21 -4.41 7.44 5.86
N ASP A 22 -3.52 8.38 6.15
CA ASP A 22 -2.07 8.20 5.98
C ASP A 22 -1.45 7.67 7.28
N LEU A 23 -0.89 6.46 7.23
CA LEU A 23 -0.23 5.78 8.33
C LEU A 23 1.30 6.00 8.36
N SER A 24 1.85 6.86 7.48
CA SER A 24 3.26 7.22 7.52
C SER A 24 3.61 8.19 8.65
N GLY A 25 2.61 8.90 9.19
CA GLY A 25 2.77 9.95 10.17
C GLY A 25 2.98 11.36 9.59
N ASN A 26 2.89 11.53 8.27
CA ASN A 26 3.08 12.84 7.61
C ASN A 26 1.77 13.61 7.36
N GLY A 27 0.62 13.00 7.65
CA GLY A 27 -0.69 13.67 7.54
C GLY A 27 -1.16 13.84 6.09
N ASN A 28 -0.63 13.03 5.16
CA ASN A 28 -1.03 13.04 3.75
C ASN A 28 -2.32 12.25 3.52
N THR A 29 -3.38 12.53 4.29
CA THR A 29 -4.66 11.84 4.18
C THR A 29 -5.22 11.95 2.76
N GLY A 30 -5.59 10.81 2.18
CA GLY A 30 -6.24 10.75 0.89
C GLY A 30 -7.75 10.99 1.01
N THR A 31 -8.31 11.73 0.05
CA THR A 31 -9.76 11.99 -0.05
C THR A 31 -10.28 11.52 -1.40
N PHE A 32 -11.43 10.86 -1.43
CA PHE A 32 -12.01 10.39 -2.68
C PHE A 32 -12.42 11.55 -3.59
N GLY A 33 -12.28 11.36 -4.89
CA GLY A 33 -12.64 12.34 -5.91
C GLY A 33 -14.11 12.78 -5.89
N THR A 34 -14.38 14.02 -6.31
CA THR A 34 -15.72 14.64 -6.20
C THR A 34 -16.49 14.75 -7.53
N GLY A 35 -16.01 14.13 -8.62
CA GLY A 35 -16.41 14.50 -9.99
C GLY A 35 -17.33 13.53 -10.76
N SER A 36 -17.42 12.26 -10.39
CA SER A 36 -18.18 11.29 -11.22
C SER A 36 -18.59 10.01 -10.50
N SER A 37 -17.70 9.48 -9.67
CA SER A 37 -17.92 8.35 -8.76
C SER A 37 -16.72 8.30 -7.80
N ALA A 38 -16.81 7.47 -6.76
CA ALA A 38 -15.77 7.33 -5.77
C ALA A 38 -15.39 5.85 -5.63
N PRO A 39 -14.12 5.54 -5.36
CA PRO A 39 -13.73 4.17 -5.10
C PRO A 39 -14.53 3.62 -3.92
N THR A 40 -14.77 2.30 -3.93
CA THR A 40 -15.51 1.62 -2.87
C THR A 40 -14.60 0.73 -2.05
N TRP A 41 -14.87 0.62 -0.74
CA TRP A 41 -14.17 -0.30 0.14
C TRP A 41 -14.55 -1.74 -0.21
N ALA A 42 -13.55 -2.62 -0.36
CA ALA A 42 -13.76 -4.01 -0.71
C ALA A 42 -12.67 -4.90 -0.08
N ASN A 43 -12.91 -6.20 0.06
CA ASN A 43 -11.87 -7.14 0.47
C ASN A 43 -10.71 -7.11 -0.54
N ALA A 44 -9.49 -6.99 -0.04
CA ALA A 44 -8.30 -6.81 -0.87
C ALA A 44 -7.17 -7.76 -0.51
N LYS A 45 -5.91 -7.35 -0.71
CA LYS A 45 -4.75 -8.23 -0.53
C LYS A 45 -4.59 -8.57 0.95
N PHE A 46 -4.79 -7.58 1.81
CA PHE A 46 -4.84 -7.76 3.25
C PHE A 46 -6.04 -7.00 3.79
N GLY A 47 -6.95 -7.69 4.47
CA GLY A 47 -8.17 -7.05 4.97
C GLY A 47 -8.97 -6.36 3.85
N ASN A 48 -9.16 -5.05 3.99
CA ASN A 48 -9.85 -4.22 3.01
C ASN A 48 -8.86 -3.48 2.11
N GLY A 49 -9.36 -3.00 0.98
CA GLY A 49 -8.68 -2.09 0.08
C GLY A 49 -9.70 -1.25 -0.68
N LEU A 50 -9.28 -0.65 -1.78
CA LEU A 50 -10.15 0.16 -2.62
C LEU A 50 -10.35 -0.50 -3.99
N LEU A 51 -11.62 -0.66 -4.37
CA LEU A 51 -12.05 -0.98 -5.72
C LEU A 51 -12.28 0.31 -6.50
N PHE A 52 -11.53 0.47 -7.57
CA PHE A 52 -11.61 1.60 -8.50
C PHE A 52 -12.38 1.19 -9.76
N GLY A 53 -13.33 2.02 -10.16
CA GLY A 53 -13.83 2.16 -11.53
C GLY A 53 -13.01 3.16 -12.35
N ASP A 54 -13.20 3.17 -13.67
CA ASP A 54 -12.35 3.88 -14.64
C ASP A 54 -12.17 5.39 -14.40
N ASN A 55 -13.01 5.99 -13.56
CA ASN A 55 -13.09 7.41 -13.22
C ASN A 55 -13.03 7.66 -11.70
N ASP A 56 -12.74 6.64 -10.90
CA ASP A 56 -12.58 6.72 -9.44
C ASP A 56 -11.15 7.07 -9.07
N TYR A 57 -10.97 7.86 -8.02
CA TYR A 57 -9.63 8.20 -7.55
C TYR A 57 -9.58 8.63 -6.10
N VAL A 58 -8.38 8.59 -5.54
CA VAL A 58 -8.01 9.22 -4.26
C VAL A 58 -7.08 10.38 -4.56
N SER A 59 -7.40 11.56 -4.05
CA SER A 59 -6.57 12.76 -4.12
C SER A 59 -5.85 12.98 -2.80
N ILE A 60 -4.56 13.27 -2.90
CA ILE A 60 -3.70 13.62 -1.78
C ILE A 60 -3.21 15.05 -2.07
N THR A 61 -3.53 15.97 -1.17
CA THR A 61 -3.14 17.37 -1.28
C THR A 61 -1.61 17.51 -1.23
N ASN A 62 -1.06 18.45 -2.00
CA ASN A 62 0.36 18.71 -1.98
C ASN A 62 0.85 19.09 -0.57
N SER A 63 2.03 18.62 -0.20
CA SER A 63 2.69 18.94 1.07
C SER A 63 4.21 18.88 0.89
N SER A 64 4.96 19.48 1.81
CA SER A 64 6.43 19.46 1.75
C SER A 64 7.03 18.06 1.86
N SER A 65 6.32 17.11 2.49
CA SER A 65 6.75 15.71 2.58
C SER A 65 6.62 14.95 1.25
N LEU A 66 5.82 15.48 0.32
CA LEU A 66 5.64 14.97 -1.04
C LEU A 66 6.49 15.76 -2.06
N ALA A 67 7.36 16.66 -1.60
CA ALA A 67 8.39 17.27 -2.43
C ALA A 67 9.59 16.34 -2.51
N PHE A 68 9.83 15.81 -3.71
CA PHE A 68 10.96 14.94 -3.99
C PHE A 68 12.06 15.74 -4.68
N ASP A 69 13.29 15.24 -4.64
CA ASP A 69 14.40 15.80 -5.42
C ASP A 69 14.72 14.82 -6.56
N ASN A 70 15.65 13.91 -6.33
CA ASN A 70 16.10 12.96 -7.34
C ASN A 70 15.86 11.50 -6.95
N GLN A 71 15.11 11.24 -5.88
CA GLN A 71 14.84 9.88 -5.42
C GLN A 71 13.39 9.68 -5.00
N ILE A 72 12.85 8.51 -5.34
CA ILE A 72 11.50 8.11 -4.94
C ILE A 72 11.36 6.59 -4.98
N SER A 73 10.46 6.05 -4.17
CA SER A 73 9.86 4.75 -4.45
C SER A 73 8.35 4.81 -4.30
N VAL A 74 7.64 4.15 -5.20
CA VAL A 74 6.18 4.00 -5.18
C VAL A 74 5.87 2.51 -5.14
N SER A 75 5.03 2.08 -4.20
CA SER A 75 4.63 0.69 -4.01
C SER A 75 3.11 0.59 -3.97
N ALA A 76 2.55 -0.44 -4.58
CA ALA A 76 1.15 -0.80 -4.44
C ALA A 76 0.97 -2.31 -4.62
N TRP A 77 0.06 -2.90 -3.85
CA TRP A 77 -0.55 -4.16 -4.24
C TRP A 77 -1.71 -3.83 -5.18
N ILE A 78 -1.77 -4.50 -6.33
CA ILE A 78 -2.83 -4.29 -7.32
C ILE A 78 -3.41 -5.62 -7.79
N ASN A 79 -4.69 -5.63 -8.09
CA ASN A 79 -5.36 -6.70 -8.82
C ASN A 79 -6.25 -6.05 -9.88
N LEU A 80 -5.79 -6.08 -11.12
CA LEU A 80 -6.39 -5.33 -12.22
C LEU A 80 -7.04 -6.29 -13.23
N SER A 81 -8.20 -5.87 -13.74
CA SER A 81 -8.80 -6.46 -14.94
C SER A 81 -7.97 -6.14 -16.18
N THR A 82 -8.32 -6.73 -17.32
CA THR A 82 -7.68 -6.40 -18.61
C THR A 82 -7.68 -4.89 -18.86
N THR A 83 -6.51 -4.36 -19.19
CA THR A 83 -6.27 -2.95 -19.52
C THR A 83 -5.91 -2.85 -21.00
N SER A 84 -6.82 -2.33 -21.82
CA SER A 84 -6.62 -2.10 -23.26
C SER A 84 -6.26 -0.65 -23.60
N ALA A 85 -6.16 0.19 -22.57
CA ALA A 85 -5.84 1.61 -22.65
C ALA A 85 -4.96 1.99 -21.46
N TRP A 86 -4.57 3.26 -21.39
CA TRP A 86 -3.83 3.79 -20.26
C TRP A 86 -4.68 3.75 -18.98
N LYS A 87 -4.10 3.26 -17.89
CA LYS A 87 -4.73 3.20 -16.56
C LYS A 87 -3.73 3.59 -15.48
N THR A 88 -4.03 4.63 -14.73
CA THR A 88 -3.08 5.20 -13.77
C THR A 88 -3.20 4.55 -12.41
N ILE A 89 -2.09 4.08 -11.84
CA ILE A 89 -2.05 3.51 -10.49
C ILE A 89 -1.74 4.64 -9.50
N VAL A 90 -0.60 5.32 -9.66
CA VAL A 90 -0.20 6.50 -8.88
C VAL A 90 0.44 7.54 -9.79
N HIS A 91 0.11 8.81 -9.60
CA HIS A 91 0.66 9.93 -10.37
C HIS A 91 0.91 11.14 -9.47
N GLY A 92 2.14 11.64 -9.43
CA GLY A 92 2.44 12.99 -8.94
C GLY A 92 2.58 13.97 -10.10
N THR A 93 2.16 15.22 -9.94
CA THR A 93 2.13 16.19 -11.05
C THR A 93 2.78 17.51 -10.74
N GLN A 94 3.41 18.09 -11.76
CA GLN A 94 3.75 19.52 -11.81
C GLN A 94 2.50 20.35 -12.13
N THR A 95 2.50 21.61 -11.74
CA THR A 95 1.43 22.54 -12.11
C THR A 95 1.48 22.92 -13.60
N GLY A 96 0.32 22.99 -14.26
CA GLY A 96 0.18 23.69 -15.55
C GLY A 96 0.66 22.99 -16.84
N GLY A 97 0.81 21.65 -16.87
CA GLY A 97 1.19 20.90 -18.08
C GLY A 97 0.59 19.48 -18.18
N TRP A 98 1.05 18.65 -19.13
CA TRP A 98 0.64 17.24 -19.31
C TRP A 98 1.06 16.29 -18.14
N GLY A 99 1.48 16.83 -17.00
CA GLY A 99 1.72 16.06 -15.78
C GLY A 99 2.99 15.21 -15.78
N THR A 100 4.14 15.77 -16.14
CA THR A 100 5.41 15.03 -16.25
C THR A 100 6.23 15.04 -14.95
N SER A 101 5.69 14.74 -13.76
CA SER A 101 6.55 14.55 -12.58
C SER A 101 6.98 13.09 -12.42
N TYR A 102 6.05 12.21 -12.07
CA TYR A 102 6.27 10.77 -12.06
C TYR A 102 4.95 10.04 -12.13
N TRP A 103 4.93 8.88 -12.76
CA TRP A 103 3.72 8.06 -12.80
C TRP A 103 4.07 6.57 -12.82
N LEU A 104 3.23 5.81 -12.12
CA LEU A 104 3.11 4.36 -12.20
C LEU A 104 1.74 4.06 -12.79
N ALA A 105 1.71 3.40 -13.94
CA ALA A 105 0.50 3.19 -14.73
C ALA A 105 0.53 1.84 -15.42
N THR A 106 -0.51 1.53 -16.19
CA THR A 106 -0.53 0.42 -17.14
C THR A 106 -1.00 0.88 -18.52
N PHE A 107 -0.59 0.15 -19.56
CA PHE A 107 -1.09 0.30 -20.93
C PHE A 107 -0.99 -1.05 -21.63
N ASN A 108 -2.07 -1.60 -22.18
CA ASN A 108 -2.09 -2.92 -22.84
C ASN A 108 -1.51 -4.04 -21.94
N ASN A 109 -2.10 -4.22 -20.75
CA ASN A 109 -1.66 -5.19 -19.73
C ASN A 109 -0.18 -5.08 -19.34
N THR A 110 0.41 -3.91 -19.51
CA THR A 110 1.83 -3.69 -19.24
C THR A 110 1.97 -2.59 -18.21
N ILE A 111 2.52 -2.91 -17.05
CA ILE A 111 2.90 -1.95 -16.01
C ILE A 111 4.00 -1.06 -16.58
N ARG A 112 3.86 0.23 -16.36
CA ARG A 112 4.77 1.27 -16.81
C ARG A 112 5.21 2.17 -15.67
N TRP A 113 6.49 2.52 -15.65
CA TRP A 113 7.07 3.48 -14.71
C TRP A 113 7.85 4.55 -15.45
N SER A 114 7.63 5.80 -15.09
CA SER A 114 8.42 6.92 -15.59
C SER A 114 8.55 8.03 -14.57
N ILE A 115 9.67 8.73 -14.68
CA ILE A 115 9.99 10.00 -14.02
C ILE A 115 10.10 11.03 -15.12
N ASN A 116 9.58 12.24 -14.96
CA ASN A 116 9.90 13.41 -15.79
C ASN A 116 9.97 13.14 -17.31
N SER A 117 8.95 12.46 -17.86
CA SER A 117 8.92 12.07 -19.28
C SER A 117 7.50 11.68 -19.70
N ASP A 118 7.24 11.86 -21.00
CA ASP A 118 6.00 11.52 -21.70
C ASP A 118 6.11 10.29 -22.61
N SER A 119 7.30 9.81 -22.99
CA SER A 119 7.38 8.61 -23.87
C SER A 119 8.72 7.90 -24.06
N SER A 120 9.88 8.51 -23.77
CA SER A 120 11.16 7.97 -24.26
C SER A 120 11.86 6.98 -23.33
N ASN A 121 11.38 6.80 -22.11
CA ASN A 121 12.15 6.20 -21.02
C ASN A 121 11.26 5.41 -20.03
N ASP A 122 10.26 4.70 -20.54
CA ASP A 122 9.33 3.95 -19.71
C ASP A 122 9.85 2.52 -19.49
N LEU A 123 9.87 2.06 -18.25
CA LEU A 123 10.05 0.62 -17.99
C LEU A 123 8.74 -0.09 -18.13
N THR A 124 8.75 -1.27 -18.75
CA THR A 124 7.53 -2.04 -19.05
C THR A 124 7.61 -3.48 -18.56
N TYR A 125 6.54 -3.99 -17.93
CA TYR A 125 6.35 -5.40 -17.58
C TYR A 125 4.91 -5.85 -17.88
N THR A 126 4.72 -6.96 -18.58
CA THR A 126 3.38 -7.51 -18.87
C THR A 126 2.88 -8.35 -17.70
N PHE A 127 1.75 -7.96 -17.09
CA PHE A 127 1.18 -8.62 -15.91
C PHE A 127 0.04 -9.58 -16.28
N THR A 128 -0.27 -10.50 -15.37
CA THR A 128 -1.45 -11.37 -15.48
C THR A 128 -2.66 -10.71 -14.82
N THR A 129 -3.76 -10.63 -15.55
CA THR A 129 -4.99 -9.98 -15.05
C THR A 129 -5.64 -10.82 -13.95
N ASP A 130 -6.48 -10.18 -13.14
CA ASP A 130 -7.30 -10.82 -12.12
C ASP A 130 -6.48 -11.57 -11.05
N THR A 131 -5.20 -11.19 -10.90
CA THR A 131 -4.26 -11.72 -9.91
C THR A 131 -3.57 -10.59 -9.16
N TRP A 132 -3.24 -10.83 -7.90
CA TRP A 132 -2.51 -9.88 -7.08
C TRP A 132 -1.04 -9.81 -7.49
N HIS A 133 -0.57 -8.59 -7.78
CA HIS A 133 0.84 -8.29 -7.95
C HIS A 133 1.27 -7.19 -6.98
N HIS A 134 2.44 -7.35 -6.38
CA HIS A 134 3.11 -6.27 -5.67
C HIS A 134 4.03 -5.54 -6.63
N VAL A 135 3.68 -4.30 -6.94
CA VAL A 135 4.42 -3.47 -7.87
C VAL A 135 5.18 -2.43 -7.09
N ILE A 136 6.49 -2.38 -7.26
CA ILE A 136 7.34 -1.35 -6.68
C ILE A 136 8.18 -0.72 -7.78
N ALA A 137 8.05 0.59 -7.92
CA ALA A 137 8.91 1.38 -8.78
C ALA A 137 9.86 2.22 -7.93
N THR A 138 11.14 2.27 -8.32
CA THR A 138 12.16 3.05 -7.61
C THR A 138 12.94 3.93 -8.57
N TYR A 139 13.44 5.06 -8.09
CA TYR A 139 14.41 5.89 -8.79
C TYR A 139 15.41 6.43 -7.76
N ASP A 140 16.71 6.25 -8.04
CA ASP A 140 17.82 6.60 -7.14
C ASP A 140 18.62 7.84 -7.61
N GLY A 141 18.11 8.58 -8.60
CA GLY A 141 18.79 9.72 -9.21
C GLY A 141 19.69 9.35 -10.40
N ILE A 142 19.96 8.05 -10.56
CA ILE A 142 20.84 7.51 -11.61
C ILE A 142 20.16 6.38 -12.39
N LYS A 143 19.29 5.61 -11.74
CA LYS A 143 18.58 4.47 -12.31
C LYS A 143 17.14 4.45 -11.83
N ALA A 144 16.23 4.22 -12.77
CA ALA A 144 14.86 3.85 -12.47
C ALA A 144 14.69 2.32 -12.62
N ARG A 145 13.87 1.72 -11.76
CA ARG A 145 13.66 0.26 -11.70
C ARG A 145 12.20 -0.07 -11.45
N ILE A 146 11.74 -1.19 -11.99
CA ILE A 146 10.46 -1.83 -11.64
C ILE A 146 10.77 -3.20 -11.02
N PHE A 147 10.13 -3.45 -9.89
CA PHE A 147 10.07 -4.74 -9.23
C PHE A 147 8.64 -5.25 -9.21
N ILE A 148 8.46 -6.53 -9.51
CA ILE A 148 7.18 -7.24 -9.45
C ILE A 148 7.36 -8.43 -8.51
N ASP A 149 6.47 -8.57 -7.54
CA ASP A 149 6.45 -9.68 -6.59
C ASP A 149 7.82 -9.91 -5.92
N GLY A 150 8.47 -8.80 -5.54
CA GLY A 150 9.76 -8.78 -4.86
C GLY A 150 10.99 -9.01 -5.76
N LYS A 151 10.82 -9.15 -7.08
CA LYS A 151 11.91 -9.40 -8.04
C LYS A 151 12.15 -8.21 -8.95
N LEU A 152 13.41 -7.92 -9.29
CA LEU A 152 13.76 -6.88 -10.26
C LEU A 152 13.40 -7.38 -11.66
N GLU A 153 12.50 -6.68 -12.34
CA GLU A 153 12.07 -7.03 -13.71
C GLU A 153 12.82 -6.21 -14.76
N LYS A 154 12.97 -4.90 -14.50
CA LYS A 154 13.63 -3.97 -15.42
C LYS A 154 14.34 -2.86 -14.67
N GLU A 155 15.45 -2.40 -15.25
CA GLU A 155 16.11 -1.15 -14.88
C GLU A 155 16.69 -0.43 -16.11
N PHE A 156 16.85 0.88 -16.01
CA PHE A 156 17.54 1.69 -17.00
C PHE A 156 18.16 2.93 -16.35
N SER A 157 19.19 3.49 -16.98
CA SER A 157 19.83 4.72 -16.51
C SER A 157 18.95 5.92 -16.81
N LYS A 158 18.71 6.75 -15.79
CA LYS A 158 17.95 8.00 -15.89
C LYS A 158 18.54 9.02 -14.95
N THR A 159 18.50 10.29 -15.37
CA THR A 159 18.81 11.42 -14.50
C THR A 159 17.70 12.45 -14.66
N GLY A 160 17.56 13.36 -13.70
CA GLY A 160 16.50 14.38 -13.67
C GLY A 160 15.89 14.54 -12.28
N THR A 161 15.23 15.67 -12.09
CA THR A 161 14.49 16.01 -10.87
C THR A 161 13.04 15.52 -10.97
N ILE A 162 12.44 15.35 -9.81
CA ILE A 162 11.03 15.04 -9.61
C ILE A 162 10.36 16.26 -9.01
N ASP A 163 9.70 17.07 -9.83
CA ASP A 163 8.99 18.25 -9.31
C ASP A 163 7.53 17.89 -9.06
N ASN A 164 7.14 17.67 -7.81
CA ASN A 164 5.77 17.35 -7.45
C ASN A 164 5.11 18.57 -6.79
N GLU A 165 4.23 19.25 -7.51
CA GLU A 165 3.69 20.56 -7.12
C GLU A 165 2.17 20.54 -6.88
N ASP A 166 1.47 19.54 -7.42
CA ASP A 166 0.00 19.44 -7.38
C ASP A 166 -0.50 18.20 -6.62
N GLY A 167 0.36 17.69 -5.72
CA GLY A 167 0.07 16.56 -4.87
C GLY A 167 0.07 15.24 -5.64
N VAL A 168 -0.64 14.25 -5.11
CA VAL A 168 -0.64 12.88 -5.66
C VAL A 168 -2.05 12.42 -5.93
N LYS A 169 -2.23 11.69 -7.03
CA LYS A 169 -3.45 10.96 -7.35
C LYS A 169 -3.17 9.46 -7.33
N ILE A 170 -4.07 8.71 -6.70
CA ILE A 170 -4.16 7.25 -6.84
C ILE A 170 -5.39 6.99 -7.70
N GLY A 171 -5.22 6.27 -8.81
CA GLY A 171 -6.33 5.96 -9.70
C GLY A 171 -6.74 7.03 -10.71
N GLN A 172 -5.98 8.12 -10.87
CA GLN A 172 -6.24 9.16 -11.89
C GLN A 172 -4.93 9.68 -12.46
N VAL A 173 -4.94 10.10 -13.73
CA VAL A 173 -3.87 10.98 -14.23
C VAL A 173 -3.94 12.33 -13.51
N GLY A 174 -2.79 12.90 -13.15
CA GLY A 174 -2.79 14.04 -12.24
C GLY A 174 -3.28 15.36 -12.82
N TYR A 175 -3.45 15.49 -14.14
CA TYR A 175 -4.06 16.67 -14.77
C TYR A 175 -5.60 16.59 -14.89
N GLY A 176 -6.24 15.61 -14.23
CA GLY A 176 -7.68 15.61 -14.00
C GLY A 176 -8.54 14.88 -15.04
N ASP A 177 -7.95 14.24 -16.06
CA ASP A 177 -8.70 13.42 -17.01
C ASP A 177 -9.19 12.12 -16.34
N LEU A 178 -10.50 11.89 -16.42
CA LEU A 178 -11.19 10.75 -15.81
C LEU A 178 -11.27 9.52 -16.72
N THR A 179 -10.76 9.59 -17.96
CA THR A 179 -10.78 8.48 -18.93
C THR A 179 -9.70 7.43 -18.61
N TYR A 180 -8.66 7.86 -17.91
CA TYR A 180 -7.41 7.14 -17.69
C TYR A 180 -7.24 6.63 -16.26
N GLY A 181 -8.34 6.55 -15.51
CA GLY A 181 -8.33 6.09 -14.13
C GLY A 181 -8.21 4.58 -14.00
N LEU A 182 -7.81 4.11 -12.83
CA LEU A 182 -7.58 2.69 -12.55
C LEU A 182 -8.87 1.89 -12.64
N ARG A 183 -8.78 0.62 -13.05
CA ARG A 183 -9.89 -0.32 -12.96
C ARG A 183 -9.44 -1.60 -12.29
N GLY A 184 -9.91 -1.83 -11.07
CA GLY A 184 -9.51 -2.97 -10.25
C GLY A 184 -9.27 -2.58 -8.80
N LEU A 185 -8.64 -3.50 -8.06
CA LEU A 185 -8.33 -3.31 -6.65
C LEU A 185 -6.92 -2.75 -6.49
N ALA A 186 -6.77 -1.83 -5.55
CA ALA A 186 -5.48 -1.44 -5.01
C ALA A 186 -5.50 -1.50 -3.48
N ASP A 187 -4.33 -1.78 -2.92
CA ASP A 187 -4.13 -1.98 -1.49
C ASP A 187 -2.67 -1.61 -1.13
N GLU A 188 -2.42 -1.27 0.15
CA GLU A 188 -1.07 -1.03 0.68
C GLU A 188 -0.22 -0.04 -0.14
N VAL A 189 -0.83 1.05 -0.59
CA VAL A 189 -0.15 2.06 -1.40
C VAL A 189 0.83 2.83 -0.53
N ARG A 190 2.10 2.87 -0.94
CA ARG A 190 3.18 3.55 -0.21
C ARG A 190 4.02 4.42 -1.13
N ILE A 191 4.48 5.54 -0.58
CA ILE A 191 5.45 6.41 -1.24
C ILE A 191 6.61 6.68 -0.28
N TYR A 192 7.82 6.61 -0.83
CA TYR A 192 9.07 6.87 -0.13
C TYR A 192 9.84 8.00 -0.82
N ASN A 193 10.48 8.87 -0.04
CA ASN A 193 11.36 9.94 -0.54
C ASN A 193 12.80 9.48 -0.85
N ARG A 194 12.98 8.18 -1.05
CA ARG A 194 14.26 7.54 -1.38
C ARG A 194 14.02 6.31 -2.24
N ALA A 195 15.09 5.84 -2.89
CA ALA A 195 15.05 4.52 -3.51
C ALA A 195 15.10 3.42 -2.44
N LEU A 196 14.16 2.47 -2.51
CA LEU A 196 14.24 1.23 -1.75
C LEU A 196 15.31 0.32 -2.39
N SER A 197 16.12 -0.30 -1.55
CA SER A 197 17.06 -1.34 -2.00
C SER A 197 16.31 -2.62 -2.39
N GLY A 198 16.93 -3.49 -3.18
CA GLY A 198 16.34 -4.79 -3.52
C GLY A 198 16.04 -5.68 -2.30
N ALA A 199 16.77 -5.52 -1.20
CA ALA A 199 16.48 -6.21 0.06
C ALA A 199 15.23 -5.64 0.75
N GLU A 200 15.06 -4.32 0.76
CA GLU A 200 13.87 -3.66 1.28
C GLU A 200 12.64 -3.96 0.42
N VAL A 201 12.79 -4.01 -0.89
CA VAL A 201 11.74 -4.49 -1.82
C VAL A 201 11.26 -5.88 -1.43
N ARG A 202 12.19 -6.83 -1.25
CA ARG A 202 11.82 -8.19 -0.82
C ARG A 202 11.19 -8.21 0.58
N ALA A 203 11.67 -7.37 1.49
CA ALA A 203 11.08 -7.26 2.82
C ALA A 203 9.65 -6.69 2.75
N LEU A 204 9.40 -5.71 1.88
CA LEU A 204 8.08 -5.11 1.65
C LEU A 204 7.12 -6.07 0.94
N TYR A 205 7.60 -6.90 0.02
CA TYR A 205 6.79 -7.94 -0.62
C TYR A 205 6.38 -9.05 0.36
N ASN A 206 7.33 -9.50 1.19
CA ASN A 206 7.07 -10.51 2.21
C ASN A 206 6.41 -9.92 3.46
N PHE A 207 6.21 -8.60 3.50
CA PHE A 207 5.41 -7.98 4.54
C PHE A 207 3.96 -8.41 4.35
N ALA A 208 3.45 -9.14 5.34
CA ALA A 208 2.02 -9.19 5.61
C ALA A 208 1.77 -8.31 6.83
N PRO A 209 0.70 -7.50 6.87
CA PRO A 209 0.22 -6.98 8.14
C PRO A 209 0.03 -8.19 9.04
N GLY A 210 0.75 -8.19 10.17
CA GLY A 210 0.69 -9.27 11.13
C GLY A 210 -0.76 -9.54 11.58
N PRO A 211 -1.03 -10.69 12.21
CA PRO A 211 -2.36 -10.97 12.72
C PRO A 211 -2.81 -9.85 13.67
N LYS A 212 -4.09 -9.45 13.66
CA LYS A 212 -4.61 -8.42 14.58
C LYS A 212 -4.41 -8.78 16.06
N VAL A 213 -4.36 -10.07 16.34
CA VAL A 213 -3.92 -10.64 17.62
C VAL A 213 -3.14 -11.93 17.37
N TYR A 214 -2.02 -12.10 18.06
CA TYR A 214 -1.28 -13.36 18.11
C TYR A 214 -0.98 -13.72 19.56
N LEU A 215 -1.85 -14.53 20.16
CA LEU A 215 -1.65 -15.05 21.50
C LEU A 215 -0.82 -16.33 21.40
N LYS A 216 0.43 -16.28 21.87
CA LYS A 216 1.25 -17.49 22.03
C LYS A 216 0.72 -18.38 23.16
N ALA A 217 0.09 -17.76 24.16
CA ALA A 217 -0.53 -18.43 25.29
C ALA A 217 0.48 -19.34 26.04
N ASP A 218 1.69 -18.84 26.25
CA ASP A 218 2.80 -19.56 26.88
C ASP A 218 3.27 -18.92 28.20
N GLU A 219 2.60 -17.87 28.67
CA GLU A 219 2.96 -17.10 29.87
C GLU A 219 2.93 -17.95 31.15
N GLY A 220 1.94 -18.83 31.27
CA GLY A 220 1.87 -19.81 32.35
C GLY A 220 1.50 -19.28 33.73
N VAL A 221 1.28 -17.97 33.88
CA VAL A 221 0.91 -17.30 35.13
C VAL A 221 -0.01 -16.10 34.86
N GLY A 222 -0.77 -15.69 35.88
CA GLY A 222 -1.70 -14.56 35.78
C GLY A 222 -2.93 -14.90 34.93
N SER A 223 -3.67 -13.87 34.53
CA SER A 223 -4.91 -13.99 33.76
C SER A 223 -4.81 -13.36 32.36
N SER A 224 -3.60 -13.08 31.86
CA SER A 224 -3.41 -12.44 30.56
C SER A 224 -2.56 -13.31 29.63
N ALA A 225 -3.04 -13.52 28.41
CA ALA A 225 -2.24 -13.97 27.29
C ALA A 225 -1.80 -12.74 26.49
N PHE A 226 -0.49 -12.50 26.36
CA PHE A 226 0.01 -11.28 25.74
C PHE A 226 0.03 -11.40 24.21
N ASP A 227 -0.33 -10.31 23.56
CA ASP A 227 -0.36 -10.22 22.12
C ASP A 227 1.05 -10.05 21.53
N SER A 228 1.52 -11.10 20.88
CA SER A 228 2.79 -11.14 20.17
C SER A 228 2.73 -10.51 18.77
N SER A 229 1.57 -10.04 18.32
CA SER A 229 1.45 -9.38 17.00
C SER A 229 1.99 -7.95 16.97
N GLY A 230 2.20 -7.35 18.15
CA GLY A 230 2.59 -5.95 18.29
C GLY A 230 1.41 -4.96 18.34
N ASN A 231 0.17 -5.44 18.22
CA ASN A 231 -1.03 -4.61 18.27
C ASN A 231 -1.56 -4.37 19.70
N SER A 232 -0.89 -4.91 20.71
CA SER A 232 -1.25 -4.78 22.14
C SER A 232 -2.65 -5.28 22.49
N ASN A 233 -3.21 -6.18 21.68
CA ASN A 233 -4.53 -6.77 21.86
C ASN A 233 -4.46 -7.99 22.78
N ASN A 234 -4.02 -7.78 24.02
CA ASN A 234 -3.83 -8.85 25.00
C ASN A 234 -5.16 -9.56 25.30
N GLY A 235 -5.14 -10.89 25.38
CA GLY A 235 -6.28 -11.69 25.78
C GLY A 235 -6.40 -11.78 27.31
N LEU A 236 -7.63 -11.70 27.81
CA LEU A 236 -7.98 -11.94 29.21
C LEU A 236 -8.57 -13.34 29.37
N LEU A 237 -7.98 -14.15 30.23
CA LEU A 237 -8.50 -15.47 30.60
C LEU A 237 -9.68 -15.29 31.55
N ASN A 238 -10.84 -15.84 31.18
CA ASN A 238 -12.04 -15.93 32.01
C ASN A 238 -12.34 -17.41 32.26
N GLY A 239 -12.21 -17.87 33.52
CA GLY A 239 -12.35 -19.29 33.90
C GLY A 239 -11.16 -20.18 33.49
N ALA A 240 -10.55 -19.89 32.35
CA ALA A 240 -9.48 -20.66 31.75
C ALA A 240 -8.20 -20.71 32.61
N LEU A 241 -7.49 -21.85 32.55
CA LEU A 241 -6.30 -22.12 33.36
C LEU A 241 -5.07 -22.40 32.51
N TRP A 242 -3.89 -22.05 33.01
CA TRP A 242 -2.62 -22.45 32.41
C TRP A 242 -2.34 -23.94 32.62
N LYS A 243 -1.96 -24.63 31.54
CA LYS A 243 -1.50 -26.03 31.55
C LYS A 243 -0.23 -26.20 30.72
N THR A 244 0.37 -27.38 30.80
CA THR A 244 1.47 -27.76 29.91
C THR A 244 0.93 -27.89 28.48
N GLY A 245 1.51 -27.12 27.56
CA GLY A 245 1.19 -27.17 26.14
C GLY A 245 2.09 -28.14 25.39
N LYS A 246 1.83 -28.32 24.09
CA LYS A 246 2.72 -29.09 23.19
C LYS A 246 4.14 -28.51 23.17
N PHE A 247 4.25 -27.18 23.26
CA PHE A 247 5.48 -26.44 23.47
C PHE A 247 5.28 -25.52 24.66
N GLY A 248 6.05 -25.70 25.75
CA GLY A 248 5.93 -24.86 26.93
C GLY A 248 4.56 -24.96 27.63
N LYS A 249 3.86 -23.83 27.73
CA LYS A 249 2.53 -23.72 28.36
C LYS A 249 1.43 -23.56 27.30
N GLY A 250 0.19 -23.61 27.75
CA GLY A 250 -1.01 -23.42 26.96
C GLY A 250 -2.18 -23.04 27.86
N VAL A 251 -3.25 -22.52 27.27
CA VAL A 251 -4.52 -22.30 27.96
C VAL A 251 -5.40 -23.54 27.84
N TRP A 252 -5.94 -24.00 28.95
CA TRP A 252 -6.94 -25.06 29.02
C TRP A 252 -8.32 -24.44 29.21
N LEU A 253 -9.25 -24.88 28.38
CA LEU A 253 -10.67 -24.52 28.42
C LEU A 253 -11.44 -25.77 28.83
N ASP A 254 -12.26 -25.65 29.87
CA ASP A 254 -13.03 -26.75 30.47
C ASP A 254 -14.22 -27.23 29.61
N GLY A 255 -14.62 -26.41 28.64
CA GLY A 255 -15.75 -26.67 27.74
C GLY A 255 -17.11 -26.21 28.28
N THR A 256 -17.16 -25.48 29.39
CA THR A 256 -18.39 -24.98 30.02
C THR A 256 -18.55 -23.47 29.83
N ASP A 257 -17.63 -22.68 30.37
CA ASP A 257 -17.69 -21.20 30.38
C ASP A 257 -16.33 -20.52 30.14
N ASP A 258 -15.26 -21.30 30.00
CA ASP A 258 -13.92 -20.80 29.79
C ASP A 258 -13.74 -20.09 28.43
N ASN A 259 -13.11 -18.91 28.46
CA ASN A 259 -12.68 -18.21 27.24
C ASN A 259 -11.40 -17.40 27.45
N VAL A 260 -10.74 -17.07 26.34
CA VAL A 260 -9.73 -16.02 26.26
C VAL A 260 -10.31 -14.87 25.45
N GLY A 261 -10.79 -13.86 26.14
CA GLY A 261 -11.44 -12.70 25.53
C GLY A 261 -10.43 -11.67 25.07
N VAL A 262 -10.55 -11.20 23.84
CA VAL A 262 -9.86 -10.00 23.34
C VAL A 262 -10.89 -8.92 23.07
N SER A 263 -10.53 -7.67 23.32
CA SER A 263 -11.39 -6.51 23.04
C SER A 263 -11.79 -6.49 21.57
N ASP A 264 -13.04 -6.13 21.29
CA ASP A 264 -13.52 -5.95 19.92
C ASP A 264 -12.69 -4.89 19.19
N PHE A 265 -12.36 -5.16 17.94
CA PHE A 265 -11.46 -4.34 17.13
C PHE A 265 -12.15 -3.11 16.52
N GLY A 266 -13.48 -3.01 16.64
CA GLY A 266 -14.28 -1.95 16.02
C GLY A 266 -14.33 -2.09 14.49
N TYR A 267 -15.53 -2.18 13.93
CA TYR A 267 -15.76 -2.07 12.48
C TYR A 267 -16.14 -0.64 12.11
#